data_AF-A0A354MRZ4-F1
#
_entry.id   AF-A0A354MRZ4-F1
#
_cell.length_a   1.000
_cell.length_b   1.000
_cell.length_c   1.000
_cell.angle_alpha   90.00
_cell.angle_beta   90.00
_cell.angle_gamma   90.00
#
_symmetry.space_group_name_H-M   'P 1'
#
loop_
_entity.id
_entity.type
_entity.pdbx_description
1 polymer ?
#
loop_
_entity_poly.entity_id
_entity_poly.type
_entity_poly.pdbx_seq_one_letter_code
_entity_poly.pdbx_strand_id
1 'polypeptide(L)' 'FMDAIHYHVRSEGQIVKKAVYIAIGIDLDGRKDVLGMWVGENE' A
#
# COMPACT_ATOMS: atom_id res chain seq x y z
N PHE A 1 -6.77 -4.42 -9.61
CA PHE A 1 -7.41 -4.19 -8.30
C PHE A 1 -6.50 -3.31 -7.47
N MET A 2 -7.05 -2.51 -6.57
CA MET A 2 -6.27 -1.65 -5.67
C MET A 2 -6.73 -1.91 -4.24
N ASP A 3 -5.77 -2.08 -3.34
CA ASP A 3 -6.00 -2.23 -1.91
C ASP A 3 -5.21 -1.17 -1.15
N ALA A 4 -5.65 -0.83 0.06
CA ALA A 4 -5.01 0.17 0.91
C ALA A 4 -4.96 -0.30 2.37
N ILE A 5 -3.76 -0.35 2.93
CA ILE A 5 -3.54 -0.73 4.34
C ILE A 5 -3.09 0.51 5.11
N HIS A 6 -3.83 0.88 6.16
CA HIS A 6 -3.49 1.98 7.05
C HIS A 6 -2.67 1.46 8.24
N TYR A 7 -1.59 2.15 8.58
CA TYR A 7 -0.69 1.78 9.66
C TYR A 7 -0.11 3.02 10.33
N HIS A 8 0.27 2.85 11.60
CA HIS A 8 0.93 3.90 12.37
C HIS A 8 2.43 3.72 12.27
N VAL A 9 3.15 4.76 11.85
CA VAL A 9 4.62 4.77 11.82
C VAL A 9 5.16 5.86 12.73
N ARG A 10 6.33 5.60 13.29
CA ARG A 10 7.07 6.64 14.01
C ARG A 10 7.93 7.41 13.00
N SER A 11 7.63 8.69 12.80
CA SER A 11 8.39 9.61 11.95
C SER A 11 8.76 10.83 12.77
N GLU A 12 10.04 11.21 12.79
CA GLU A 12 10.54 12.38 13.53
C GLU A 12 10.11 12.43 15.01
N GLY A 13 10.04 11.25 15.65
CA GLY A 13 9.66 11.14 17.06
C GLY A 13 8.16 11.13 17.33
N GLN A 14 7.31 11.44 16.35
CA GLN A 14 5.85 11.40 16.45
C GLN A 14 5.27 10.16 15.77
N ILE A 15 4.10 9.70 16.25
CA ILE A 15 3.34 8.65 15.59
C ILE A 15 2.43 9.31 14.55
N VAL A 16 2.65 9.00 13.27
CA VAL A 16 1.83 9.49 12.15
C VAL A 16 1.12 8.31 11.49
N LYS A 17 -0.08 8.57 10.98
CA LYS A 17 -0.81 7.59 10.16
C LYS A 17 -0.26 7.66 8.74
N LYS A 18 -0.07 6.50 8.11
CA LYS A 18 0.25 6.38 6.69
C LYS A 18 -0.60 5.28 6.09
N ALA A 19 -0.89 5.40 4.80
CA ALA A 19 -1.49 4.35 3.99
C ALA A 19 -0.46 3.76 3.04
N VAL A 20 -0.49 2.45 2.79
CA VAL A 20 0.20 1.83 1.66
C VAL A 20 -0.85 1.39 0.67
N TYR A 21 -0.74 1.89 -0.55
CA TYR A 21 -1.53 1.46 -1.69
C TYR A 21 -0.83 0.31 -2.39
N ILE A 22 -1.57 -0.77 -2.64
CA ILE A 22 -1.08 -1.98 -3.29
C ILE A 22 -1.82 -2.16 -4.60
N ALA A 23 -1.09 -2.22 -5.72
CA ALA A 23 -1.65 -2.58 -7.01
C ALA A 23 -1.52 -4.09 -7.22
N ILE A 24 -2.65 -4.76 -7.49
CA ILE A 24 -2.70 -6.19 -7.77
C ILE A 24 -3.19 -6.41 -9.20
N GLY A 25 -2.37 -7.14 -9.96
CA GLY A 25 -2.64 -7.62 -11.30
C GLY A 25 -3.13 -9.07 -11.30
N ILE A 26 -3.81 -9.44 -12.37
CA ILE A 26 -4.14 -10.83 -12.67
C ILE A 26 -3.65 -11.10 -14.09
N ASP A 27 -2.86 -12.14 -14.28
CA ASP A 27 -2.39 -12.56 -15.61
C ASP A 27 -3.45 -13.36 -16.39
N LEU A 28 -3.11 -13.76 -17.61
CA LEU A 28 -4.03 -14.52 -18.47
C LEU A 28 -4.34 -15.93 -17.94
N ASP A 29 -3.49 -16.46 -17.05
CA ASP A 29 -3.68 -17.75 -16.39
C ASP A 29 -4.47 -17.61 -15.07
N GLY A 30 -4.92 -16.39 -14.74
CA GLY A 30 -5.71 -16.08 -13.55
C GLY A 30 -4.90 -15.96 -12.26
N ARG A 31 -3.57 -15.87 -12.34
CA ARG A 31 -2.70 -15.73 -11.17
C ARG A 31 -2.61 -14.29 -10.72
N LYS A 32 -2.72 -14.08 -9.41
CA LYS A 32 -2.61 -12.76 -8.78
C LYS A 32 -1.16 -12.46 -8.46
N ASP A 33 -0.72 -11.26 -8.82
CA ASP A 33 0.60 -10.73 -8.47
C ASP A 33 0.53 -9.28 -8.00
N VAL A 34 1.46 -8.92 -7.10
CA VAL A 34 1.66 -7.54 -6.66
C VAL A 34 2.48 -6.82 -7.73
N LEU A 35 1.85 -5.85 -8.40
CA LEU A 35 2.50 -5.07 -9.45
C LEU A 35 3.27 -3.86 -8.88
N GLY A 36 2.91 -3.40 -7.68
CA GLY A 36 3.61 -2.32 -7.02
C GLY A 36 2.97 -1.91 -5.70
N MET A 37 3.75 -1.15 -4.91
CA MET A 37 3.35 -0.61 -3.62
C MET A 37 3.83 0.84 -3.51
N TRP A 38 2.97 1.72 -3.00
CA TRP A 38 3.29 3.13 -2.77
C TRP A 38 2.82 3.55 -1.39
N VAL A 39 3.68 4.27 -0.67
CA VAL A 39 3.29 4.89 0.60
C VAL A 39 2.60 6.21 0.27
N GLY A 40 1.35 6.35 0.70
CA GLY A 40 0.66 7.63 0.72
C GLY A 40 1.33 8.56 1.73
N GLU A 41 1.81 9.70 1.26
CA GLU A 41 2.40 10.73 2.12
C GLU A 41 1.35 11.63 2.80
N ASN A 42 0.07 11.48 2.45
CA ASN A 42 -1.04 12.25 3.01
C ASN A 42 -2.14 11.35 3.59
N GLU A 43 -2.21 11.33 4.93
CA GLU A 43 -3.43 11.53 5.74
C GLU A 43 -3.05 12.12 7.11
#